data_AF-A0A6B9TC82-F1
#
_entry.id   AF-A0A6B9TC82-F1
#
_cell.length_a   1.000
_cell.length_b   1.000
_cell.length_c   1.000
_cell.angle_alpha   90.00
_cell.angle_beta   90.00
_cell.angle_gamma   90.00
#
_symmetry.space_group_name_H-M   'P 1'
#
loop_
_entity.id
_entity.type
_entity.pdbx_description
1 polymer ?
#
loop_
_entity_poly.entity_id
_entity_poly.type
_entity_poly.pdbx_seq_one_letter_code
_entity_poly.pdbx_strand_id
1 'polypeptide(L)'
;MAQADHITVVHGSLTVDVPRSIFRGAELEIDPERAEPFRRMIQDRYPWITDNSMDVLLNKARKEMIRVRDEETNGRSHSANLAAKGKLDEAIAHLQLHLESNPRDADSWYKLGELLCKAGRADEGYRALNHGRELAVSQQQRKGR
;
A
#
# COMPACT_ATOMS: atom_id res chain seq x y z
N MET A 1 15.28 -5.56 -7.90
CA MET A 1 14.17 -6.34 -8.48
C MET A 1 13.27 -5.35 -9.19
N ALA A 2 13.02 -5.50 -10.49
CA ALA A 2 12.07 -4.66 -11.20
C ALA A 2 10.68 -4.91 -10.60
N GLN A 3 9.96 -3.85 -10.23
CA GLN A 3 8.57 -3.99 -9.79
C GLN A 3 7.77 -4.54 -10.97
N ALA A 4 7.01 -5.61 -10.76
CA ALA A 4 6.11 -6.12 -11.79
C ALA A 4 5.11 -5.00 -12.15
N ASP A 5 4.86 -4.84 -13.46
CA ASP A 5 3.92 -3.87 -14.02
C ASP A 5 2.45 -4.31 -13.89
N HIS A 6 2.24 -5.52 -13.36
CA HIS A 6 0.95 -6.15 -13.12
C HIS A 6 0.88 -6.78 -11.72
N ILE A 7 -0.32 -7.14 -11.31
CA ILE A 7 -0.60 -8.00 -10.15
C ILE A 7 -1.37 -9.23 -10.63
N THR A 8 -1.01 -10.42 -10.14
CA THR A 8 -1.69 -11.66 -10.51
C THR A 8 -2.85 -11.94 -9.57
N VAL A 9 -4.03 -12.22 -10.14
CA VAL A 9 -5.27 -12.44 -9.37
C VAL A 9 -5.98 -13.68 -9.89
N VAL A 10 -6.46 -14.50 -8.96
CA VAL A 10 -7.27 -15.69 -9.27
C VAL A 10 -8.76 -15.36 -9.12
N HIS A 11 -9.58 -15.65 -10.13
CA HIS A 11 -11.04 -15.54 -10.10
C HIS A 11 -11.66 -16.86 -10.59
N GLY A 12 -12.26 -17.64 -9.68
CA GLY A 12 -12.67 -19.01 -9.99
C GLY A 12 -11.46 -19.86 -10.38
N SER A 13 -11.51 -20.51 -11.55
CA SER A 13 -10.38 -21.25 -12.14
C SER A 13 -9.48 -20.40 -13.04
N LEU A 14 -9.78 -19.11 -13.19
CA LEU A 14 -9.05 -18.20 -14.07
C LEU A 14 -7.98 -17.45 -13.27
N THR A 15 -6.74 -17.45 -13.79
CA THR A 15 -5.66 -16.58 -13.30
C THR A 15 -5.41 -15.50 -14.34
N VAL A 16 -5.40 -14.24 -13.91
CA VAL A 16 -5.16 -13.09 -14.78
C VAL A 16 -4.13 -12.15 -14.18
N ASP A 17 -3.34 -11.55 -15.07
CA ASP A 17 -2.43 -10.47 -14.74
C ASP A 17 -3.14 -9.15 -14.99
N VAL A 18 -3.39 -8.41 -13.91
CA VAL A 18 -4.11 -7.14 -13.93
C VAL A 18 -3.08 -6.01 -13.94
N PRO A 19 -3.06 -5.13 -14.96
CA PRO A 19 -2.07 -4.06 -15.06
C PRO A 19 -2.16 -3.09 -13.88
N ARG A 20 -1.03 -2.71 -13.28
CA ARG A 20 -1.01 -1.75 -12.16
C ARG A 20 -1.44 -0.34 -12.59
N SER A 21 -1.33 -0.03 -13.89
CA SER A 21 -1.68 1.26 -14.49
C SER A 21 -3.17 1.62 -14.39
N ILE A 22 -4.05 0.62 -14.20
CA ILE A 22 -5.49 0.85 -14.03
C ILE A 22 -5.84 1.45 -12.67
N PHE A 23 -4.95 1.32 -11.68
CA PHE A 23 -5.16 1.89 -10.36
C PHE A 23 -4.65 3.33 -10.33
N ARG A 24 -5.42 4.21 -9.68
CA ARG A 24 -5.06 5.62 -9.50
C ARG A 24 -5.21 6.10 -8.08
N GLY A 25 -4.47 7.16 -7.78
CA GLY A 25 -4.55 7.87 -6.50
C GLY A 25 -4.04 7.06 -5.30
N ALA A 26 -4.12 7.69 -4.13
CA ALA A 26 -3.69 7.08 -2.88
C ALA A 26 -4.57 5.90 -2.45
N GLU A 27 -5.81 5.80 -2.93
CA GLU A 27 -6.75 4.71 -2.57
C GLU A 27 -6.72 3.52 -3.53
N LEU A 28 -5.86 3.57 -4.55
CA LEU A 28 -5.81 2.58 -5.63
C LEU A 28 -7.20 2.31 -6.19
N GLU A 29 -7.94 3.38 -6.47
CA GLU A 29 -9.23 3.25 -7.13
C GLU A 29 -9.00 2.78 -8.56
N ILE A 30 -9.92 1.96 -9.05
CA ILE A 30 -9.88 1.52 -10.44
C ILE A 30 -10.35 2.70 -11.29
N ASP A 31 -9.49 3.17 -12.18
CA ASP A 31 -9.84 4.16 -13.19
C ASP A 31 -10.62 3.47 -14.31
N PRO A 32 -11.91 3.79 -14.52
CA PRO A 32 -12.73 3.13 -15.54
C PRO A 32 -12.09 3.23 -16.92
N GLU A 33 -11.63 4.42 -17.33
CA GLU A 33 -11.09 4.64 -18.69
C GLU A 33 -9.82 3.82 -18.95
N ARG A 34 -8.98 3.66 -17.93
CA ARG A 34 -7.76 2.84 -18.03
C ARG A 34 -8.05 1.35 -17.91
N ALA A 35 -9.12 0.99 -17.21
CA ALA A 35 -9.54 -0.40 -17.05
C ALA A 35 -10.30 -0.92 -18.28
N GLU A 36 -10.97 -0.07 -19.06
CA GLU A 36 -11.78 -0.48 -20.21
C GLU A 36 -11.02 -1.34 -21.24
N PRO A 37 -9.78 -0.99 -21.69
CA PRO A 37 -9.03 -1.86 -22.60
C PRO A 37 -8.78 -3.26 -22.03
N PHE A 38 -8.50 -3.34 -20.72
CA PHE A 38 -8.29 -4.61 -20.03
C PHE A 38 -9.61 -5.40 -19.90
N ARG A 39 -10.71 -4.74 -19.54
CA ARG A 39 -12.06 -5.32 -19.49
C ARG A 39 -12.44 -5.97 -20.82
N ARG A 40 -12.32 -5.21 -21.90
CA ARG A 40 -12.62 -5.68 -23.25
C ARG A 40 -11.75 -6.88 -23.63
N MET A 41 -10.44 -6.82 -23.39
CA MET A 41 -9.53 -7.93 -23.66
C MET A 41 -9.94 -9.21 -22.92
N ILE A 42 -10.33 -9.11 -21.64
CA ILE A 42 -10.75 -10.26 -20.84
C ILE A 42 -12.08 -10.83 -21.34
N GLN A 43 -13.06 -9.99 -21.66
CA GLN A 43 -14.36 -10.41 -22.16
C GLN A 43 -14.28 -11.02 -23.56
N ASP A 44 -13.43 -10.47 -24.44
CA ASP A 44 -13.18 -11.03 -25.78
C ASP A 44 -12.50 -12.41 -25.69
N ARG A 45 -11.57 -12.59 -24.75
CA ARG A 45 -10.87 -13.87 -24.54
C ARG A 45 -11.74 -14.90 -23.80
N TYR A 46 -12.59 -14.45 -22.88
CA TYR A 46 -13.41 -15.29 -22.03
C TYR A 46 -14.88 -14.84 -22.07
N PRO A 47 -15.64 -15.23 -23.12
CA PRO A 47 -17.00 -14.72 -23.35
C PRO A 47 -18.02 -15.04 -22.24
N TRP A 48 -17.71 -15.98 -21.35
CA TRP A 48 -18.54 -16.32 -20.19
C TRP A 48 -18.34 -15.38 -18.99
N ILE A 49 -17.36 -14.49 -19.02
CA ILE A 49 -17.14 -13.49 -17.98
C ILE A 49 -18.13 -12.34 -18.19
N THR A 50 -19.16 -12.31 -17.35
CA THR A 50 -20.14 -11.22 -17.30
C THR A 50 -19.54 -9.95 -16.70
N ASP A 51 -20.18 -8.80 -16.93
CA ASP A 51 -19.77 -7.52 -16.31
C ASP A 51 -19.67 -7.63 -14.78
N ASN A 52 -20.65 -8.26 -14.14
CA ASN A 52 -20.63 -8.47 -12.68
C ASN A 52 -19.43 -9.33 -12.24
N SER A 53 -19.09 -10.37 -13.00
CA SER A 53 -17.90 -11.20 -12.70
C SER A 53 -16.60 -10.40 -12.89
N MET A 54 -16.58 -9.53 -13.90
CA MET A 54 -15.45 -8.62 -14.15
C MET A 54 -15.28 -7.60 -13.02
N ASP A 55 -16.37 -7.05 -12.50
CA ASP A 55 -16.34 -6.14 -11.34
C ASP A 55 -15.83 -6.85 -10.08
N VAL A 56 -16.22 -8.10 -9.84
CA VAL A 56 -15.69 -8.91 -8.73
C VAL A 56 -14.19 -9.16 -8.91
N LEU A 57 -13.75 -9.50 -10.12
CA LEU A 57 -12.33 -9.70 -10.45
C LEU A 57 -11.52 -8.42 -10.18
N LEU A 58 -11.98 -7.27 -10.67
CA LEU A 58 -11.29 -6.00 -10.48
C LEU A 58 -11.29 -5.57 -9.00
N ASN A 59 -12.38 -5.79 -8.27
CA ASN A 59 -12.42 -5.54 -6.82
C ASN A 59 -11.42 -6.42 -6.06
N LYS A 60 -11.27 -7.69 -6.47
CA LYS A 60 -10.24 -8.57 -5.89
C LYS A 60 -8.84 -8.08 -6.23
N ALA A 61 -8.62 -7.65 -7.48
CA ALA A 61 -7.36 -7.05 -7.91
C ALA A 61 -7.01 -5.80 -7.11
N ARG A 62 -7.97 -4.91 -6.86
CA ARG A 62 -7.75 -3.73 -6.02
C ARG A 62 -7.31 -4.11 -4.60
N LYS A 63 -7.97 -5.08 -3.98
CA LYS A 63 -7.57 -5.56 -2.63
C LYS A 63 -6.15 -6.10 -2.63
N GLU A 64 -5.77 -6.85 -3.67
CA GLU A 64 -4.41 -7.37 -3.81
C GLU A 64 -3.39 -6.26 -4.05
N MET A 65 -3.70 -5.29 -4.90
CA MET A 65 -2.83 -4.12 -5.15
C MET A 65 -2.62 -3.30 -3.87
N ILE A 66 -3.64 -3.18 -3.01
CA ILE A 66 -3.51 -2.53 -1.70
C ILE A 66 -2.52 -3.30 -0.83
N ARG A 67 -2.63 -4.63 -0.76
CA ARG A 67 -1.69 -5.47 0.01
C ARG A 67 -0.27 -5.36 -0.52
N VAL A 68 -0.07 -5.53 -1.82
CA VAL A 68 1.25 -5.42 -2.46
C VAL A 68 1.88 -4.06 -2.19
N ARG A 69 1.13 -2.96 -2.34
CA ARG A 69 1.65 -1.62 -2.04
C ARG A 69 1.92 -1.44 -0.55
N ASP A 70 1.10 -2.01 0.32
CA ASP A 70 1.30 -1.92 1.75
C ASP A 70 2.56 -2.68 2.18
N GLU A 71 2.81 -3.87 1.62
CA GLU A 71 4.05 -4.62 1.80
C GLU A 71 5.26 -3.86 1.22
N GLU A 72 5.17 -3.32 0.00
CA GLU A 72 6.22 -2.52 -0.63
C GLU A 72 6.58 -1.28 0.20
N THR A 73 5.57 -0.68 0.85
CA THR A 73 5.75 0.54 1.64
C THR A 73 5.76 0.29 3.13
N ASN A 74 5.78 -0.97 3.57
CA ASN A 74 5.79 -1.35 4.98
C ASN A 74 4.69 -0.63 5.79
N GLY A 75 3.43 -0.66 5.35
CA GLY A 75 2.32 -0.02 6.08
C GLY A 75 2.20 1.50 5.91
N ARG A 76 3.21 2.18 5.35
CA ARG A 76 3.29 3.64 5.28
C ARG A 76 2.25 4.25 4.33
N SER A 77 1.96 3.60 3.20
CA SER A 77 0.97 4.12 2.24
C SER A 77 -0.44 4.11 2.80
N HIS A 78 -0.83 3.03 3.51
CA HIS A 78 -2.15 2.94 4.12
C HIS A 78 -2.33 3.99 5.22
N SER A 79 -1.32 4.15 6.08
CA SER A 79 -1.32 5.13 7.16
C SER A 79 -1.36 6.57 6.65
N ALA A 80 -0.63 6.88 5.58
CA ALA A 80 -0.70 8.19 4.93
C ALA A 80 -2.11 8.49 4.37
N ASN A 81 -2.80 7.48 3.84
CA ASN A 81 -4.17 7.63 3.34
C ASN A 81 -5.17 7.90 4.47
N LEU A 82 -5.09 7.14 5.57
CA LEU A 82 -5.91 7.36 6.76
C LEU A 82 -5.73 8.78 7.31
N ALA A 83 -4.49 9.25 7.37
CA ALA A 83 -4.18 10.61 7.79
C ALA A 83 -4.77 11.69 6.85
N ALA A 84 -4.73 11.46 5.53
CA ALA A 84 -5.34 12.36 4.56
C ALA A 84 -6.87 12.44 4.70
N LYS A 85 -7.51 11.39 5.22
CA LYS A 85 -8.94 11.36 5.56
C LYS A 85 -9.28 11.97 6.93
N GLY A 86 -8.29 12.54 7.62
CA GLY A 86 -8.45 13.07 8.98
C GLY A 86 -8.50 12.00 10.07
N LYS A 87 -8.34 10.73 9.73
CA LYS A 87 -8.33 9.58 10.65
C LYS A 87 -6.93 9.37 11.22
N LEU A 88 -6.42 10.38 11.93
CA LEU A 88 -5.04 10.38 12.42
C LEU A 88 -4.77 9.25 13.42
N ASP A 89 -5.72 8.94 14.30
CA ASP A 89 -5.55 7.86 15.29
C ASP A 89 -5.50 6.47 14.64
N GLU A 90 -6.34 6.21 13.63
CA GLU A 90 -6.29 4.95 12.86
C GLU A 90 -4.95 4.83 12.12
N ALA A 91 -4.45 5.93 11.55
CA ALA A 91 -3.16 5.96 10.87
C ALA A 91 -1.99 5.65 11.81
N ILE A 92 -2.03 6.21 13.02
CA ILE A 92 -1.02 5.97 14.06
C ILE A 92 -1.07 4.51 14.52
N ALA A 93 -2.25 3.97 14.81
CA ALA A 93 -2.42 2.59 15.24
C ALA A 93 -1.92 1.59 14.18
N HIS A 94 -2.17 1.86 12.91
CA HIS A 94 -1.67 1.03 11.81
C HIS A 94 -0.14 0.99 11.75
N LEU A 95 0.54 2.14 11.88
CA LEU A 95 2.01 2.16 11.92
C LEU A 95 2.58 1.50 13.18
N GLN A 96 1.92 1.65 14.33
CA GLN A 96 2.35 1.01 15.56
C GLN A 96 2.32 -0.52 15.42
N LEU A 97 1.23 -1.09 14.89
CA LEU A 97 1.12 -2.53 14.63
C LEU A 97 2.21 -3.02 13.66
N HIS A 98 2.49 -2.25 12.61
CA HIS A 98 3.59 -2.56 11.70
C HIS A 98 4.94 -2.58 12.42
N LEU A 99 5.21 -1.57 13.25
CA LEU A 99 6.45 -1.43 14.00
C LEU A 99 6.61 -2.48 15.11
N GLU A 100 5.52 -3.05 15.64
CA GLU A 100 5.59 -4.21 16.54
C GLU A 100 6.24 -5.42 15.84
N SER A 101 5.92 -5.63 14.56
CA SER A 101 6.51 -6.71 13.75
C SER A 101 7.88 -6.32 13.16
N ASN A 102 8.07 -5.04 12.83
CA ASN A 102 9.26 -4.52 12.16
C ASN A 102 9.87 -3.34 12.93
N PRO A 103 10.39 -3.55 14.15
CA PRO A 103 10.84 -2.46 15.03
C PRO A 103 12.06 -1.71 14.50
N ARG A 104 12.76 -2.25 13.49
CA ARG A 104 13.96 -1.66 12.89
C ARG A 104 13.70 -0.84 11.62
N ASP A 105 12.44 -0.66 11.24
CA ASP A 105 12.06 0.13 10.08
C ASP A 105 12.12 1.64 10.40
N ALA A 106 13.27 2.23 10.11
CA ALA A 106 13.54 3.65 10.36
C ALA A 106 12.52 4.57 9.67
N ASP A 107 12.09 4.23 8.45
CA ASP A 107 11.16 5.08 7.70
C ASP A 107 9.75 5.06 8.32
N SER A 108 9.33 3.90 8.82
CA SER A 108 8.04 3.76 9.50
C SER A 108 8.03 4.52 10.84
N TRP A 109 9.16 4.54 11.57
CA TRP A 109 9.34 5.39 12.75
C TRP A 109 9.26 6.89 12.42
N TYR A 110 9.87 7.31 11.31
CA TYR A 110 9.73 8.71 10.86
C TYR A 110 8.28 9.06 10.54
N LYS A 111 7.59 8.16 9.83
CA LYS A 111 6.19 8.39 9.47
C LYS A 111 5.27 8.45 10.68
N LEU A 112 5.52 7.61 11.68
CA LEU A 112 4.81 7.63 12.96
C LEU A 112 5.03 8.96 13.68
N GLY A 113 6.27 9.44 13.69
CA GLY A 113 6.62 10.73 14.27
C GLY A 113 5.89 11.91 13.62
N GLU A 114 5.84 11.96 12.29
CA GLU A 114 5.06 12.98 11.55
C GLU A 114 3.58 12.95 11.92
N LEU A 115 2.98 11.76 12.00
CA LEU A 115 1.56 11.60 12.31
C LEU A 115 1.22 11.98 13.75
N LEU A 116 2.06 11.61 14.71
CA LEU A 116 1.91 12.00 16.11
C LEU A 116 2.00 13.52 16.29
N CYS A 117 2.93 14.19 15.60
CA CYS A 117 3.00 15.65 15.59
C CYS A 117 1.72 16.28 15.02
N LYS A 118 1.19 15.74 13.92
CA LYS A 118 -0.08 16.21 13.33
C LYS A 118 -1.29 16.00 14.25
N ALA A 119 -1.27 14.95 15.06
CA ALA A 119 -2.29 14.66 16.07
C ALA A 119 -2.13 15.52 17.36
N GLY A 120 -1.17 16.44 17.41
CA GLY A 120 -0.90 17.27 18.59
C GLY A 120 -0.07 16.58 19.67
N ARG A 121 0.35 15.32 19.46
CA ARG A 121 1.17 14.52 20.38
C ARG A 121 2.65 14.73 20.10
N ALA A 122 3.10 15.98 20.18
CA ALA A 122 4.42 16.41 19.72
C ALA A 122 5.57 15.68 20.45
N ASP A 123 5.47 15.49 21.78
CA ASP A 123 6.52 14.81 22.56
C ASP A 123 6.75 13.37 22.11
N GLU A 124 5.67 12.63 21.88
CA GLU A 124 5.74 11.26 21.36
C GLU A 124 6.26 11.24 19.92
N GLY A 125 5.83 12.23 19.11
CA GLY A 125 6.32 12.41 17.75
C GLY A 125 7.84 12.61 17.69
N TYR A 126 8.38 13.50 18.52
CA TYR A 126 9.83 13.73 18.60
C TYR A 126 10.60 12.48 19.05
N ARG A 127 10.07 11.70 19.99
CA ARG A 127 10.67 10.43 20.40
C ARG A 127 10.72 9.43 19.24
N ALA A 128 9.62 9.29 18.50
CA ALA A 128 9.55 8.41 17.33
C ALA A 128 10.53 8.84 16.21
N LEU A 129 10.62 10.15 15.92
CA LEU A 129 11.59 10.70 14.96
C LEU A 129 13.05 10.43 15.38
N ASN A 130 13.38 10.65 16.65
CA ASN A 130 14.72 10.39 17.17
C ASN A 130 15.08 8.91 17.06
N HIS A 131 14.14 8.00 17.37
CA HIS A 131 14.38 6.57 17.26
C HIS A 131 14.59 6.13 15.81
N GLY A 132 13.78 6.62 14.87
CA GLY A 132 13.98 6.39 13.43
C GLY A 132 15.37 6.85 12.96
N ARG A 133 15.85 7.98 13.47
CA ARG A 133 17.19 8.51 13.17
C ARG A 133 18.31 7.61 13.70
N GLU A 134 18.22 7.14 14.93
CA GLU A 134 19.20 6.23 15.51
C GLU A 134 19.31 4.93 14.70
N LEU A 135 18.17 4.38 14.29
CA LEU A 135 18.12 3.18 13.45
C LEU A 135 18.76 3.42 12.07
N ALA A 136 18.48 4.56 11.43
CA ALA A 136 19.08 4.90 10.14
C ALA A 136 20.61 4.98 10.22
N VAL A 137 21.13 5.64 11.26
CA VAL A 137 22.59 5.76 11.50
C VAL A 137 23.20 4.38 11.77
N SER A 138 22.55 3.55 12.59
CA SER A 138 23.02 2.18 12.87
C SER A 138 23.03 1.28 11.62
N GLN A 139 22.07 1.45 10.70
CA GLN A 139 22.02 0.67 9.46
C GLN A 139 23.09 1.09 8.46
N GLN A 140 23.42 2.38 8.39
CA GLN A 140 24.45 2.90 7.50
C GLN A 140 25.86 2.42 7.91
N GLN A 141 26.13 2.32 9.21
CA GLN A 141 27.40 1.79 9.73
C GLN A 141 27.62 0.30 9.45
N ARG A 142 26.55 -0.47 9.23
CA ARG A 142 26.62 -1.91 8.93
C ARG A 142 26.86 -2.25 7.46
N LYS A 143 26.47 -1.36 6.53
CA LYS A 143 26.65 -1.56 5.08
C LYS A 143 28.04 -1.17 4.56
N GLY A 144 28.84 -0.49 5.38
CA GLY A 144 30.20 -0.06 5.04
C GLY A 144 31.31 -1.03 5.46
N ARG A 145 30.99 -2.30 5.74
CA ARG A 145 31.94 -3.34 6.15
C ARG A 145 31.95 -4.51 5.19
#